data_AF-A9GVU2-F1
#
_entry.id   AF-A9GVU2-F1
#
_cell.length_a   1.000
_cell.length_b   1.000
_cell.length_c   1.000
_cell.angle_alpha   90.00
_cell.angle_beta   90.00
_cell.angle_gamma   90.00
#
_symmetry.space_group_name_H-M   'P 1'
#
loop_
_entity.id
_entity.type
_entity.pdbx_description
1 polymer ?
#
loop_
_entity_poly.entity_id
_entity_poly.type
_entity_poly.pdbx_seq_one_letter_code
_entity_poly.pdbx_strand_id
1 'polypeptide(L)' 'MANTPKWNVRLRHEWLATPLKKKRLKRCQKARIGLLDAEQRKAAKQKPVQVEQPAS' A
#
# COMPACT_ATOMS: atom_id res chain seq x y z
N MET A 1 2.99 -41.27 2.70
CA MET A 1 1.64 -40.77 3.10
C MET A 1 1.49 -39.33 2.65
N ALA A 2 0.78 -39.09 1.55
CA ALA A 2 0.58 -37.77 0.95
C ALA A 2 -0.64 -37.05 1.53
N ASN A 3 -0.62 -36.78 2.84
CA ASN A 3 -1.66 -36.04 3.56
C ASN A 3 -1.17 -34.64 3.96
N THR A 4 -0.67 -33.86 3.00
CA THR A 4 -0.53 -32.41 3.20
C THR A 4 -1.86 -31.75 2.82
N PRO A 5 -2.57 -31.09 3.75
CA PRO A 5 -3.89 -30.55 3.49
C PRO A 5 -3.82 -29.44 2.43
N LYS A 6 -4.30 -29.76 1.22
CA LYS A 6 -4.39 -28.84 0.07
C LYS A 6 -5.21 -27.57 0.38
N TRP A 7 -6.09 -27.66 1.39
CA TRP A 7 -6.89 -26.56 1.92
C TRP A 7 -6.04 -25.41 2.51
N ASN A 8 -4.97 -25.75 3.24
CA ASN A 8 -4.07 -24.75 3.82
C ASN A 8 -3.23 -24.03 2.76
N VAL A 9 -3.01 -24.64 1.59
CA VAL A 9 -2.24 -24.04 0.49
C VAL A 9 -3.08 -22.99 -0.23
N ARG A 10 -4.35 -23.28 -0.52
CA ARG A 10 -5.27 -22.36 -1.21
C ARG A 10 -5.60 -21.14 -0.33
N LEU A 11 -5.87 -21.36 0.96
CA LEU A 11 -6.09 -20.29 1.94
C LEU A 11 -4.82 -19.47 2.25
N ARG A 12 -3.63 -20.11 2.32
CA ARG A 12 -2.35 -19.35 2.38
C ARG A 12 -2.18 -18.49 1.14
N HIS A 13 -2.49 -18.99 -0.05
CA HIS A 13 -2.37 -18.22 -1.28
C HIS A 13 -3.32 -17.01 -1.31
N GLU A 14 -4.57 -17.18 -0.88
CA GLU A 14 -5.52 -16.06 -0.79
C GLU A 14 -5.10 -15.02 0.25
N TRP A 15 -4.62 -15.45 1.43
CA TRP A 15 -4.15 -14.52 2.47
C TRP A 15 -2.80 -13.87 2.12
N LEU A 16 -1.96 -14.54 1.33
CA LEU A 16 -0.68 -14.00 0.86
C LEU A 16 -0.81 -13.14 -0.41
N ALA A 17 -1.91 -13.26 -1.16
CA ALA A 17 -2.15 -12.49 -2.39
C ALA A 17 -2.31 -11.00 -2.11
N THR A 18 -3.02 -10.65 -1.03
CA THR A 18 -3.14 -9.28 -0.54
C THR A 18 -2.46 -9.17 0.82
N PRO A 19 -1.17 -8.78 0.88
CA PRO A 19 -0.49 -8.66 2.15
C PRO A 19 -1.19 -7.60 3.01
N LEU A 20 -1.54 -7.98 4.25
CA LEU A 20 -2.19 -7.11 5.25
C LEU A 20 -1.45 -5.78 5.46
N LYS A 21 -0.12 -5.80 5.27
CA LYS A 21 0.72 -4.61 5.28
C LYS A 21 1.38 -4.44 3.92
N LYS A 22 1.36 -3.21 3.42
CA LYS A 22 2.12 -2.84 2.23
C LYS A 22 3.58 -3.20 2.44
N LYS A 23 4.21 -3.78 1.40
CA LYS A 23 5.65 -4.03 1.41
C LYS A 23 6.37 -2.70 1.65
N ARG A 24 7.20 -2.65 2.70
CA ARG A 24 8.01 -1.47 2.98
C ARG A 24 9.08 -1.33 1.91
N LEU A 25 8.92 -0.35 1.02
CA LEU A 25 9.97 0.08 0.09
C LEU A 25 10.73 1.26 0.68
N LYS A 26 12.06 1.21 0.63
CA LYS A 26 12.89 2.35 1.04
C LYS A 26 12.67 3.53 0.10
N ARG A 27 12.83 4.76 0.59
CA ARG A 27 12.64 5.99 -0.22
C ARG A 27 13.47 5.97 -1.51
N CYS A 28 14.74 5.54 -1.44
CA CYS A 28 15.61 5.46 -2.62
C CYS A 28 15.09 4.46 -3.66
N GLN A 29 14.48 3.35 -3.24
CA GLN A 29 13.88 2.39 -4.17
C GLN A 29 12.64 2.99 -4.84
N LYS A 30 11.83 3.74 -4.09
CA LYS A 30 10.68 4.45 -4.64
C LYS A 30 11.08 5.53 -5.65
N ALA A 31 12.17 6.25 -5.39
CA ALA A 31 12.71 7.25 -6.31
C ALA A 31 13.12 6.60 -7.64
N ARG A 32 13.85 5.47 -7.57
CA ARG A 32 14.35 4.75 -8.75
C ARG A 32 13.25 4.29 -9.71
N ILE A 33 12.10 3.87 -9.18
CA ILE A 33 10.97 3.39 -10.00
C ILE A 33 9.94 4.49 -10.31
N GLY A 34 10.21 5.76 -9.95
CA GLY A 34 9.28 6.88 -10.15
C GLY A 34 8.04 6.86 -9.24
N LEU A 35 8.01 5.99 -8.23
CA LEU A 35 6.86 5.83 -7.34
C LEU A 35 6.71 7.02 -6.38
N LEU A 36 7.81 7.72 -6.05
CA LEU A 36 7.74 8.95 -5.25
C LEU A 36 6.91 10.03 -5.94
N ASP A 37 7.17 10.29 -7.22
CA ASP A 37 6.45 11.32 -7.98
C ASP A 37 4.98 10.94 -8.14
N ALA A 38 4.70 9.65 -8.36
CA ALA A 38 3.32 9.15 -8.43
C ALA A 38 2.57 9.29 -7.10
N GLU A 39 3.22 9.01 -5.97
CA GLU A 39 2.66 9.23 -4.62
C GLU A 39 2.39 10.72 -4.38
N GLN A 40 3.34 11.60 -4.74
CA GLN A 40 3.21 13.05 -4.56
C GLN A 40 2.04 13.63 -5.39
N ARG A 41 1.87 13.18 -6.64
CA ARG A 41 0.71 13.58 -7.48
C ARG A 41 -0.62 13.14 -6.85
N LYS A 42 -0.69 11.92 -6.30
CA LYS A 42 -1.90 11.43 -5.62
C LYS A 42 -2.17 12.19 -4.32
N ALA A 43 -1.13 12.51 -3.55
CA ALA A 43 -1.26 13.29 -2.32
C ALA A 43 -1.77 14.71 -2.59
N ALA A 44 -1.31 15.37 -3.66
CA ALA A 44 -1.83 16.67 -4.07
C ALA A 44 -3.34 16.62 -4.39
N LYS A 45 -3.80 15.52 -4.98
CA LYS A 45 -5.23 15.30 -5.29
C LYS A 45 -6.09 15.02 -4.04
N GLN A 46 -5.49 14.59 -2.94
CA GLN A 46 -6.17 14.20 -1.71
C GLN A 46 -6.10 15.24 -0.60
N LYS A 47 -5.45 16.38 -0.79
CA LYS A 47 -5.41 17.44 0.22
C LYS A 47 -6.81 18.07 0.31
N PRO A 48 -7.61 17.85 1.37
CA PRO A 48 -8.82 18.64 1.56
C PRO A 48 -8.39 20.10 1.75
N VAL A 49 -9.11 21.01 1.11
CA VAL A 49 -8.99 22.45 1.31
C VAL A 49 -9.10 22.70 2.81
N GLN A 50 -7.98 23.07 3.45
CA GLN A 50 -8.03 23.58 4.82
C GLN A 50 -8.75 24.92 4.73
N VAL A 51 -10.03 24.92 5.09
CA VAL A 51 -10.79 26.14 5.31
C VAL A 51 -10.28 26.72 6.62
N GLU A 52 -9.24 27.55 6.52
CA GLU A 52 -8.82 28.42 7.62
C GLU A 52 -9.95 29.45 7.82
N GLN A 53 -10.79 29.22 8.83
CA GLN A 53 -11.75 30.23 9.27
C GLN A 53 -10.98 31.32 10.05
N PRO A 54 -11.04 32.60 9.66
CA PRO A 54 -10.55 33.68 10.50
C PRO A 54 -11.56 33.87 11.64
N ALA A 55 -11.15 33.54 12.88
CA ALA A 55 -11.89 33.92 14.06
C ALA A 55 -11.79 35.44 14.23
N SER A 56 -12.93 36.12 14.08
CA SER A 56 -13.15 37.52 14.43
C SER A 56 -13.43 37.70 15.92
#